data_AF-A0A8S3I1R4-F1
#
_entry.id   AF-A0A8S3I1R4-F1
#
_cell.length_a   1.000
_cell.length_b   1.000
_cell.length_c   1.000
_cell.angle_alpha   90.00
_cell.angle_beta   90.00
_cell.angle_gamma   90.00
#
_symmetry.space_group_name_H-M   'P 1'
#
loop_
_entity.id
_entity.type
_entity.pdbx_description
1 polymer ?
#
loop_
_entity_poly.entity_id
_entity_poly.type
_entity_poly.pdbx_seq_one_letter_code
_entity_poly.pdbx_strand_id
1 'polypeptide(L)'
;DFENDLLSQASRIKDIRNLVRQDYNSSSHHELRSLVNQTSDYAQDLFTASKEYSDKLDMADTALSLVSDLTSHVTELETRLASHTPLIDDEQYIHRQLDDLNELDGPLESIEKSIKELLIHSKQLGSDRLIRISEQLAFRWQQINSEIKQRKRSITQCLETRRSFQTLYQQEEHILDTIQQRIETLEPVPNDPNKLRQLGKTVLV
;
A
#
# COMPACT_ATOMS: atom_id res chain seq x y z
N ASP A 1 -1.79 -31.65 -17.34
CA ASP A 1 -1.59 -32.83 -16.46
C ASP A 1 -2.87 -33.31 -15.78
N PHE A 2 -3.64 -32.48 -15.05
CA PHE A 2 -4.87 -32.89 -14.35
C PHE A 2 -6.08 -33.26 -15.25
N GLU A 3 -6.31 -32.52 -16.34
CA GLU A 3 -7.37 -32.87 -17.31
C GLU A 3 -7.13 -34.26 -17.93
N ASN A 4 -5.85 -34.60 -18.17
CA ASN A 4 -5.45 -35.93 -18.59
C ASN A 4 -5.68 -36.98 -17.49
N ASP A 5 -5.55 -36.60 -16.22
CA ASP A 5 -5.75 -37.50 -15.08
C ASP A 5 -7.24 -37.77 -14.83
N LEU A 6 -8.11 -36.74 -14.92
CA LEU A 6 -9.57 -36.90 -14.89
C LEU A 6 -10.08 -37.73 -16.07
N LEU A 7 -9.57 -37.47 -17.28
CA LEU A 7 -9.91 -38.26 -18.47
C LEU A 7 -9.42 -39.70 -18.35
N SER A 8 -8.23 -39.91 -17.78
CA SER A 8 -7.67 -41.23 -17.48
C SER A 8 -8.53 -42.00 -16.47
N GLN A 9 -8.93 -41.37 -15.36
CA GLN A 9 -9.79 -41.98 -14.36
C GLN A 9 -11.20 -42.28 -14.89
N ALA A 10 -11.80 -41.35 -15.65
CA ALA A 10 -13.09 -41.57 -16.30
C ALA A 10 -13.05 -42.73 -17.33
N SER A 11 -11.94 -42.87 -18.06
CA SER A 11 -11.71 -44.00 -18.96
C SER A 11 -11.64 -45.33 -18.20
N ARG A 12 -10.92 -45.38 -17.07
CA ARG A 12 -10.80 -46.60 -16.25
C ARG A 12 -12.13 -47.06 -15.65
N ILE A 13 -12.97 -46.12 -15.18
CA ILE A 13 -14.33 -46.43 -14.69
C ILE A 13 -15.18 -47.03 -15.81
N LYS A 14 -15.03 -46.54 -17.05
CA LYS A 14 -15.72 -47.07 -18.23
C LYS A 14 -15.25 -48.49 -18.56
N ASP A 15 -13.95 -48.77 -18.45
CA ASP A 15 -13.38 -50.09 -18.71
C ASP A 15 -13.83 -51.14 -17.67
N ILE A 16 -13.85 -50.77 -16.39
CA ILE A 16 -14.37 -51.63 -15.31
C ILE A 16 -15.87 -51.92 -15.52
N ARG A 17 -16.66 -50.91 -15.90
CA ARG A 17 -18.08 -51.10 -16.22
C ARG A 17 -18.29 -52.12 -17.35
N ASN A 18 -17.41 -52.12 -18.35
CA ASN A 18 -17.48 -53.04 -19.47
C ASN A 18 -17.11 -54.48 -19.06
N LEU A 19 -16.10 -54.66 -18.20
CA LEU A 19 -15.70 -55.95 -17.63
C LEU A 19 -16.81 -56.58 -16.77
N VAL A 20 -17.43 -55.79 -15.89
CA VAL A 20 -18.57 -56.23 -15.05
C VAL A 20 -19.76 -56.70 -15.91
N ARG A 21 -19.88 -56.16 -17.14
CA ARG A 21 -20.96 -56.53 -18.08
C ARG A 21 -20.72 -57.86 -18.81
N GLN A 22 -19.47 -58.32 -18.91
CA GLN A 22 -19.10 -59.52 -19.66
C GLN A 22 -19.09 -60.81 -18.81
N ASP A 23 -18.82 -60.75 -17.49
CA ASP A 23 -18.56 -61.94 -16.65
C ASP A 23 -19.73 -62.39 -15.75
N TYR A 24 -20.91 -62.61 -16.33
CA TYR A 24 -22.08 -63.17 -15.64
C TYR A 24 -22.05 -64.71 -15.58
N ASN A 25 -20.97 -65.35 -15.08
CA ASN A 25 -20.95 -66.81 -14.84
C ASN A 25 -20.00 -67.24 -13.68
N SER A 26 -20.57 -67.36 -12.48
CA SER A 26 -20.26 -68.25 -11.34
C SER A 26 -18.84 -68.42 -10.73
N SER A 27 -17.73 -68.03 -11.37
CA SER A 27 -16.43 -67.83 -10.69
C SER A 27 -16.22 -66.37 -10.24
N SER A 28 -17.18 -65.52 -10.63
CA SER A 28 -17.11 -64.07 -10.70
C SER A 28 -17.19 -63.31 -9.38
N HIS A 29 -17.46 -63.94 -8.23
CA HIS A 29 -17.74 -63.17 -7.00
C HIS A 29 -16.53 -62.45 -6.41
N HIS A 30 -15.34 -63.06 -6.45
CA HIS A 30 -14.11 -62.42 -5.95
C HIS A 30 -13.63 -61.32 -6.89
N GLU A 31 -13.69 -61.54 -8.21
CA GLU A 31 -13.34 -60.54 -9.23
C GLU A 31 -14.32 -59.37 -9.25
N LEU A 32 -15.63 -59.62 -9.16
CA LEU A 32 -16.63 -58.57 -9.03
C LEU A 32 -16.42 -57.76 -7.74
N ARG A 33 -16.08 -58.41 -6.62
CA ARG A 33 -15.80 -57.69 -5.36
C ARG A 33 -14.53 -56.84 -5.47
N SER A 34 -13.50 -57.35 -6.14
CA SER A 34 -12.28 -56.58 -6.44
C SER A 34 -12.58 -55.36 -7.33
N LEU A 35 -13.35 -55.55 -8.40
CA LEU A 35 -13.75 -54.48 -9.32
C LEU A 35 -14.64 -53.43 -8.64
N VAL A 36 -15.56 -53.85 -7.77
CA VAL A 36 -16.40 -52.94 -6.98
C VAL A 36 -15.56 -52.12 -6.02
N ASN A 37 -14.61 -52.73 -5.31
CA ASN A 37 -13.70 -52.01 -4.42
C ASN A 37 -12.84 -51.00 -5.21
N GLN A 38 -12.24 -51.43 -6.34
CA GLN A 38 -11.48 -50.53 -7.22
C GLN A 38 -12.32 -49.36 -7.72
N THR A 39 -13.57 -49.62 -8.13
CA THR A 39 -14.48 -48.57 -8.59
C THR A 39 -14.83 -47.60 -7.47
N SER A 40 -15.00 -48.11 -6.24
CA SER A 40 -15.25 -47.29 -5.05
C SER A 40 -14.05 -46.40 -4.73
N ASP A 41 -12.83 -46.95 -4.78
CA ASP A 41 -11.60 -46.20 -4.53
C ASP A 41 -11.42 -45.09 -5.59
N TYR A 42 -11.61 -45.41 -6.87
CA TYR A 42 -11.55 -44.40 -7.94
C TYR A 42 -12.63 -43.33 -7.82
N ALA A 43 -13.85 -43.70 -7.46
CA ALA A 43 -14.91 -42.71 -7.23
C ALA A 43 -14.52 -41.77 -6.09
N GLN A 44 -13.93 -42.29 -5.01
CA GLN A 44 -13.47 -41.50 -3.87
C GLN A 44 -12.31 -40.55 -4.26
N ASP A 45 -11.36 -41.03 -5.04
CA ASP A 45 -10.27 -40.20 -5.58
C ASP A 45 -10.82 -39.08 -6.45
N LEU A 46 -11.79 -39.38 -7.32
CA LEU A 46 -12.41 -38.41 -8.22
C LEU A 46 -13.23 -37.35 -7.46
N PHE A 47 -13.93 -37.74 -6.39
CA PHE A 47 -14.59 -36.79 -5.48
C PHE A 47 -13.58 -35.87 -4.77
N THR A 48 -12.46 -36.43 -4.31
CA THR A 48 -11.41 -35.67 -3.63
C THR A 48 -10.76 -34.66 -4.58
N ALA A 49 -10.37 -35.12 -5.77
CA ALA A 49 -9.83 -34.29 -6.84
C ALA A 49 -10.79 -33.18 -7.29
N SER A 50 -12.09 -33.49 -7.41
CA SER A 50 -13.11 -32.50 -7.77
C SER A 50 -13.26 -31.42 -6.70
N LYS A 51 -13.16 -31.79 -5.42
CA LYS A 51 -13.22 -30.83 -4.32
C LYS A 51 -12.00 -29.91 -4.32
N GLU A 52 -10.80 -30.47 -4.46
CA GLU A 52 -9.56 -29.68 -4.57
C GLU A 52 -9.58 -28.71 -5.75
N TYR A 53 -10.20 -29.10 -6.86
CA TYR A 53 -10.37 -28.20 -8.02
C TYR A 53 -11.33 -27.05 -7.71
N SER A 54 -12.45 -27.33 -7.06
CA SER A 54 -13.39 -26.29 -6.62
C SER A 54 -12.70 -25.27 -5.72
N ASP A 55 -11.95 -25.74 -4.71
CA ASP A 55 -11.23 -24.88 -3.78
C ASP A 55 -10.17 -24.01 -4.50
N LYS A 56 -9.47 -24.57 -5.48
CA LYS A 56 -8.51 -23.82 -6.32
C LYS A 56 -9.19 -22.80 -7.23
N LEU A 57 -10.40 -23.10 -7.73
CA LEU A 57 -11.16 -22.16 -8.55
C LEU A 57 -11.59 -20.95 -7.71
N ASP A 58 -12.13 -21.18 -6.51
CA ASP A 58 -12.54 -20.13 -5.58
C ASP A 58 -11.35 -19.24 -5.18
N MET A 59 -10.19 -19.85 -4.94
CA MET A 59 -8.95 -19.13 -4.66
C MET A 59 -8.44 -18.34 -5.87
N ALA A 60 -8.59 -18.85 -7.09
CA ALA A 60 -8.23 -18.14 -8.31
C ALA A 60 -9.15 -16.93 -8.54
N ASP A 61 -10.45 -17.07 -8.32
CA ASP A 61 -11.41 -15.96 -8.42
C ASP A 61 -11.10 -14.87 -7.40
N THR A 62 -10.79 -15.27 -6.16
CA THR A 62 -10.35 -14.34 -5.11
C THR A 62 -9.07 -13.61 -5.50
N ALA A 63 -8.06 -14.33 -6.02
CA ALA A 63 -6.81 -13.74 -6.47
C ALA A 63 -7.01 -12.76 -7.65
N LEU A 64 -7.91 -13.08 -8.58
CA LEU A 64 -8.23 -12.20 -9.71
C LEU A 64 -8.94 -10.91 -9.25
N SER A 65 -9.87 -11.01 -8.29
CA SER A 65 -10.50 -9.83 -7.67
C SER A 65 -9.44 -8.95 -7.01
N LEU A 66 -8.55 -9.54 -6.20
CA LEU A 66 -7.46 -8.81 -5.55
C LEU A 66 -6.55 -8.10 -6.55
N VAL A 67 -6.17 -8.75 -7.66
CA VAL A 67 -5.36 -8.12 -8.71
C VAL A 67 -6.06 -6.91 -9.30
N SER A 68 -7.35 -7.02 -9.60
CA SER A 68 -8.14 -5.92 -10.16
C SER A 68 -8.18 -4.72 -9.20
N ASP A 69 -8.56 -4.97 -7.95
CA ASP A 69 -8.71 -3.92 -6.93
C ASP A 69 -7.36 -3.25 -6.61
N LEU A 70 -6.31 -4.05 -6.43
CA LEU A 70 -4.96 -3.55 -6.18
C LEU A 70 -4.43 -2.71 -7.35
N THR A 71 -4.65 -3.16 -8.58
CA THR A 71 -4.20 -2.41 -9.77
C THR A 71 -4.90 -1.05 -9.84
N SER A 72 -6.21 -1.00 -9.55
CA SER A 72 -6.97 0.24 -9.50
C SER A 72 -6.43 1.19 -8.43
N HIS A 73 -6.33 0.71 -7.18
CA HIS A 73 -5.88 1.54 -6.05
C HIS A 73 -4.43 2.03 -6.21
N VAL A 74 -3.52 1.18 -6.66
CA VAL A 74 -2.11 1.57 -6.89
C VAL A 74 -2.03 2.65 -7.97
N THR A 75 -2.82 2.52 -9.04
CA THR A 75 -2.85 3.52 -10.13
C THR A 75 -3.47 4.84 -9.68
N GLU A 76 -4.51 4.80 -8.85
CA GLU A 76 -5.11 5.98 -8.24
C GLU A 76 -4.11 6.72 -7.34
N LEU A 77 -3.37 5.99 -6.49
CA LEU A 77 -2.34 6.57 -5.63
C LEU A 77 -1.20 7.21 -6.44
N GLU A 78 -0.73 6.55 -7.49
CA GLU A 78 0.27 7.12 -8.41
C GLU A 78 -0.24 8.43 -9.04
N THR A 79 -1.50 8.44 -9.48
CA THR A 79 -2.11 9.63 -10.09
C THR A 79 -2.24 10.76 -9.07
N ARG A 80 -2.68 10.45 -7.85
CA ARG A 80 -2.79 11.43 -6.75
C ARG A 80 -1.42 12.01 -6.41
N LEU A 81 -0.38 11.19 -6.30
CA LEU A 81 0.99 11.64 -6.06
C LEU A 81 1.53 12.52 -7.20
N ALA A 82 1.29 12.12 -8.44
CA ALA A 82 1.70 12.90 -9.62
C ALA A 82 0.98 14.25 -9.70
N SER A 83 -0.25 14.35 -9.18
CA SER A 83 -1.03 15.59 -9.16
C SER A 83 -0.55 16.62 -8.13
N HIS A 84 0.21 16.19 -7.12
CA HIS A 84 0.71 17.10 -6.11
C HIS A 84 1.78 18.02 -6.71
N THR A 85 1.45 19.31 -6.83
CA THR A 85 2.35 20.36 -7.29
C THR A 85 3.46 20.66 -6.27
N PRO A 86 4.59 21.26 -6.70
CA PRO A 86 5.65 21.71 -5.80
C PRO A 86 5.09 22.62 -4.70
N LEU A 87 5.75 22.62 -3.54
CA LEU A 87 5.33 23.42 -2.39
C LEU A 87 5.29 24.90 -2.77
N ILE A 88 4.09 25.48 -2.65
CA ILE A 88 3.82 26.90 -2.86
C ILE A 88 4.00 27.62 -1.52
N ASP A 89 4.35 28.90 -1.53
CA ASP A 89 4.47 29.77 -0.35
C ASP A 89 3.10 30.13 0.30
N ASP A 90 2.20 29.14 0.38
CA ASP A 90 0.91 29.25 1.09
C ASP A 90 0.86 28.19 2.19
N GLU A 91 0.88 28.65 3.44
CA GLU A 91 0.90 27.80 4.62
C GLU A 91 -0.34 26.92 4.74
N GLN A 92 -1.53 27.44 4.41
CA GLN A 92 -2.76 26.64 4.44
C GLN A 92 -2.70 25.54 3.40
N TYR A 93 -2.12 25.84 2.25
CA TYR A 93 -1.93 24.86 1.19
C TYR A 93 -0.93 23.76 1.60
N ILE A 94 0.18 24.12 2.22
CA ILE A 94 1.17 23.14 2.73
C ILE A 94 0.55 22.24 3.80
N HIS A 95 -0.25 22.79 4.71
CA HIS A 95 -0.98 21.99 5.70
C HIS A 95 -1.98 21.03 5.06
N ARG A 96 -2.78 21.49 4.08
CA ARG A 96 -3.71 20.61 3.35
C ARG A 96 -2.99 19.46 2.65
N GLN A 97 -1.86 19.73 1.98
CA GLN A 97 -1.07 18.66 1.38
C GLN A 97 -0.57 17.65 2.43
N LEU A 98 -0.19 18.10 3.63
CA LEU A 98 0.24 17.20 4.70
C LEU A 98 -0.92 16.32 5.20
N ASP A 99 -2.09 16.93 5.39
CA ASP A 99 -3.30 16.22 5.82
C ASP A 99 -3.73 15.20 4.77
N ASP A 100 -3.75 15.60 3.48
CA ASP A 100 -4.04 14.71 2.35
C ASP A 100 -3.10 13.48 2.33
N LEU A 101 -1.81 13.67 2.62
CA LEU A 101 -0.84 12.58 2.69
C LEU A 101 -1.04 11.72 3.95
N ASN A 102 -1.49 12.30 5.07
CA ASN A 102 -1.76 11.57 6.31
C ASN A 102 -3.00 10.67 6.18
N GLU A 103 -4.01 11.10 5.43
CA GLU A 103 -5.19 10.27 5.14
C GLU A 103 -4.84 9.00 4.35
N LEU A 104 -3.69 8.96 3.67
CA LEU A 104 -3.24 7.79 2.91
C LEU A 104 -2.67 6.66 3.78
N ASP A 105 -2.38 6.87 5.06
CA ASP A 105 -1.73 5.84 5.89
C ASP A 105 -2.60 4.57 6.02
N GLY A 106 -3.92 4.73 6.22
CA GLY A 106 -4.85 3.60 6.27
C GLY A 106 -4.94 2.81 4.95
N PRO A 107 -5.22 3.47 3.81
CA PRO A 107 -5.19 2.85 2.49
C PRO A 107 -3.87 2.13 2.18
N LEU A 108 -2.72 2.72 2.52
CA LEU A 108 -1.41 2.11 2.28
C LEU A 108 -1.23 0.79 3.05
N GLU A 109 -1.65 0.74 4.33
CA GLU A 109 -1.62 -0.48 5.12
C GLU A 109 -2.56 -1.56 4.57
N SER A 110 -3.75 -1.15 4.09
CA SER A 110 -4.70 -2.06 3.47
C SER A 110 -4.14 -2.69 2.19
N ILE A 111 -3.54 -1.88 1.32
CA ILE A 111 -2.92 -2.34 0.07
C ILE A 111 -1.76 -3.31 0.38
N GLU A 112 -0.94 -3.02 1.40
CA GLU A 112 0.15 -3.93 1.80
C GLU A 112 -0.38 -5.32 2.19
N LYS A 113 -1.46 -5.36 2.98
CA LYS A 113 -2.11 -6.62 3.39
C LYS A 113 -2.65 -7.38 2.19
N SER A 114 -3.38 -6.70 1.30
CA SER A 114 -3.95 -7.31 0.09
C SER A 114 -2.86 -7.83 -0.88
N ILE A 115 -1.72 -7.14 -1.01
CA ILE A 115 -0.58 -7.62 -1.79
C ILE A 115 0.00 -8.91 -1.18
N LYS A 116 0.14 -8.96 0.15
CA LYS A 116 0.62 -10.16 0.85
C LYS A 116 -0.34 -11.33 0.68
N GLU A 117 -1.64 -11.09 0.77
CA GLU A 117 -2.68 -12.08 0.54
C GLU A 117 -2.64 -12.61 -0.90
N LEU A 118 -2.54 -11.72 -1.89
CA LEU A 118 -2.38 -12.10 -3.29
C LEU A 118 -1.13 -12.96 -3.51
N LEU A 119 0.00 -12.63 -2.88
CA LEU A 119 1.23 -13.42 -2.96
C LEU A 119 1.03 -14.83 -2.36
N ILE A 120 0.28 -14.95 -1.27
CA ILE A 120 -0.05 -16.25 -0.66
C ILE A 120 -0.91 -17.08 -1.62
N HIS A 121 -2.01 -16.52 -2.13
CA HIS A 121 -2.90 -17.22 -3.08
C HIS A 121 -2.16 -17.60 -4.36
N SER A 122 -1.31 -16.72 -4.90
CA SER A 122 -0.54 -17.01 -6.11
C SER A 122 0.41 -18.21 -5.95
N LYS A 123 1.05 -18.34 -4.78
CA LYS A 123 1.91 -19.48 -4.44
C LYS A 123 1.12 -20.77 -4.22
N GLN A 124 -0.02 -20.71 -3.53
CA GLN A 124 -0.88 -21.86 -3.31
C GLN A 124 -1.49 -22.38 -4.62
N LEU A 125 -1.80 -21.49 -5.56
CA LEU A 125 -2.23 -21.84 -6.92
C LEU A 125 -1.08 -22.37 -7.79
N GLY A 126 0.17 -22.17 -7.41
CA GLY A 126 1.34 -22.51 -8.22
C GLY A 126 1.41 -21.70 -9.53
N SER A 127 0.85 -20.49 -9.54
CA SER A 127 0.74 -19.67 -10.75
C SER A 127 1.90 -18.67 -10.84
N ASP A 128 2.91 -18.99 -11.65
CA ASP A 128 4.05 -18.10 -11.92
C ASP A 128 3.61 -16.71 -12.40
N ARG A 129 2.53 -16.65 -13.18
CA ARG A 129 1.99 -15.38 -13.67
C ARG A 129 1.46 -14.52 -12.52
N LEU A 130 0.66 -15.10 -11.62
CA LEU A 130 0.11 -14.37 -10.47
C LEU A 130 1.22 -13.98 -9.49
N ILE A 131 2.24 -14.83 -9.32
CA ILE A 131 3.41 -14.52 -8.50
C ILE A 131 4.11 -13.27 -9.05
N ARG A 132 4.43 -13.23 -10.35
CA ARG A 132 5.07 -12.05 -10.97
C ARG A 132 4.21 -10.79 -10.85
N ILE A 133 2.90 -10.89 -11.03
CA ILE A 133 1.98 -9.75 -10.88
C ILE A 133 2.01 -9.24 -9.42
N SER A 134 1.96 -10.14 -8.45
CA SER A 134 2.01 -9.78 -7.03
C SER A 134 3.34 -9.11 -6.65
N GLU A 135 4.46 -9.57 -7.19
CA GLU A 135 5.79 -8.95 -6.99
C GLU A 135 5.88 -7.56 -7.64
N GLN A 136 5.32 -7.38 -8.84
CA GLN A 136 5.26 -6.07 -9.49
C GLN A 136 4.41 -5.07 -8.70
N LEU A 137 3.25 -5.49 -8.20
CA LEU A 137 2.41 -4.67 -7.33
C LEU A 137 3.10 -4.33 -6.01
N ALA A 138 3.80 -5.30 -5.41
CA ALA A 138 4.60 -5.07 -4.19
C ALA A 138 5.69 -4.02 -4.42
N PHE A 139 6.41 -4.11 -5.55
CA PHE A 139 7.44 -3.14 -5.90
C PHE A 139 6.86 -1.73 -6.11
N ARG A 140 5.76 -1.59 -6.88
CA ARG A 140 5.08 -0.31 -7.10
C ARG A 140 4.59 0.30 -5.79
N TRP A 141 3.96 -0.50 -4.93
CA TRP A 141 3.54 -0.04 -3.60
C TRP A 141 4.72 0.44 -2.75
N GLN A 142 5.85 -0.26 -2.78
CA GLN A 142 7.05 0.20 -2.05
C GLN A 142 7.54 1.56 -2.54
N GLN A 143 7.56 1.77 -3.86
CA GLN A 143 7.92 3.07 -4.45
C GLN A 143 6.98 4.18 -3.97
N ILE A 144 5.67 3.99 -4.13
CA ILE A 144 4.62 4.92 -3.67
C ILE A 144 4.77 5.24 -2.18
N ASN A 145 4.91 4.23 -1.33
CA ASN A 145 5.04 4.41 0.12
C ASN A 145 6.32 5.19 0.48
N SER A 146 7.43 4.91 -0.20
CA SER A 146 8.68 5.65 0.01
C SER A 146 8.57 7.12 -0.41
N GLU A 147 7.91 7.40 -1.54
CA GLU A 147 7.68 8.76 -2.02
C GLU A 147 6.77 9.54 -1.08
N ILE A 148 5.67 8.94 -0.61
CA ILE A 148 4.77 9.54 0.39
C ILE A 148 5.55 9.89 1.66
N LYS A 149 6.36 8.96 2.18
CA LYS A 149 7.18 9.19 3.38
C LYS A 149 8.20 10.30 3.17
N GLN A 150 8.85 10.34 2.00
CA GLN A 150 9.78 11.41 1.67
C GLN A 150 9.06 12.76 1.60
N ARG A 151 7.91 12.81 0.94
CA ARG A 151 7.14 14.04 0.76
C ARG A 151 6.60 14.59 2.08
N LYS A 152 6.09 13.72 2.96
CA LYS A 152 5.71 14.07 4.34
C LYS A 152 6.88 14.73 5.07
N ARG A 153 8.07 14.11 5.04
CA ARG A 153 9.28 14.68 5.68
C ARG A 153 9.65 16.05 5.10
N SER A 154 9.65 16.20 3.78
CA SER A 154 9.95 17.47 3.13
C SER A 154 8.95 18.56 3.49
N ILE A 155 7.67 18.23 3.57
CA ILE A 155 6.62 19.17 4.00
C ILE A 155 6.81 19.58 5.46
N THR A 156 7.04 18.63 6.36
CA THR A 156 7.30 18.91 7.78
C THR A 156 8.50 19.83 7.95
N GLN A 157 9.61 19.55 7.25
CA GLN A 157 10.81 20.40 7.29
C GLN A 157 10.54 21.81 6.73
N CYS A 158 9.73 21.92 5.68
CA CYS A 158 9.32 23.21 5.12
C CYS A 158 8.52 24.04 6.13
N LEU A 159 7.54 23.42 6.79
CA LEU A 159 6.74 24.07 7.84
C LEU A 159 7.59 24.51 9.03
N GLU A 160 8.52 23.67 9.49
CA GLU A 160 9.47 24.01 10.56
C GLU A 160 10.34 25.20 10.18
N THR A 161 10.93 25.17 8.98
CA THR A 161 11.80 26.24 8.47
C THR A 161 11.03 27.56 8.36
N ARG A 162 9.81 27.52 7.81
CA ARG A 162 8.92 28.68 7.71
C ARG A 162 8.63 29.27 9.09
N ARG A 163 8.26 28.42 10.05
CA ARG A 163 7.95 28.86 11.42
C ARG A 163 9.14 29.54 12.09
N SER A 164 10.35 28.98 11.92
CA SER A 164 11.58 29.60 12.42
C SER A 164 11.83 30.95 11.76
N PHE A 165 11.69 31.05 10.43
CA PHE A 165 11.85 32.31 9.71
C PHE A 165 10.86 33.37 10.17
N GLN A 166 9.57 33.02 10.28
CA GLN A 166 8.52 33.93 10.72
C GLN A 166 8.76 34.44 12.14
N THR A 167 9.27 33.58 13.03
CA THR A 167 9.62 33.97 14.40
C THR A 167 10.75 35.01 14.40
N LEU A 168 11.81 34.79 13.61
CA LEU A 168 12.93 35.73 13.49
C LEU A 168 12.48 37.06 12.87
N TYR A 169 11.70 37.00 11.80
CA TYR A 169 11.16 38.18 11.12
C TYR A 169 10.33 39.05 12.08
N GLN A 170 9.42 38.45 12.85
CA GLN A 170 8.60 39.18 13.84
C GLN A 170 9.45 39.80 14.96
N GLN A 171 10.54 39.15 15.37
CA GLN A 171 11.46 39.71 16.35
C GLN A 171 12.20 40.94 15.80
N GLU A 172 12.70 40.85 14.55
CA GLU A 172 13.36 41.97 13.89
C GLU A 172 12.42 43.15 13.67
N GLU A 173 11.19 42.90 13.19
CA GLU A 173 10.16 43.93 13.00
C GLU A 173 9.86 44.66 14.31
N HIS A 174 9.68 43.92 15.41
CA HIS A 174 9.44 44.52 16.73
C HIS A 174 10.64 45.37 17.23
N ILE A 175 11.87 44.92 16.96
CA ILE A 175 13.08 45.69 17.31
C ILE A 175 13.13 46.98 16.50
N LEU A 176 12.85 46.91 15.19
CA LEU A 176 12.84 48.09 14.31
C LEU A 176 11.77 49.08 14.74
N ASP A 177 10.56 48.63 15.05
CA ASP A 177 9.48 49.47 15.58
C ASP A 177 9.89 50.14 16.89
N THR A 178 10.54 49.40 17.79
CA THR A 178 11.03 49.93 19.07
C THR A 178 12.11 50.99 18.88
N ILE A 179 13.05 50.76 17.95
CA ILE A 179 14.10 51.74 17.60
C ILE A 179 13.47 52.98 16.99
N GLN A 180 12.52 52.83 16.07
CA GLN A 180 11.84 53.95 15.42
C GLN A 180 11.06 54.79 16.44
N GLN A 181 10.28 54.17 17.32
CA GLN A 181 9.58 54.87 18.40
C GLN A 181 10.55 55.61 19.33
N ARG A 182 11.70 55.00 19.65
CA ARG A 182 12.75 55.69 20.43
C ARG A 182 13.29 56.91 19.70
N ILE A 183 13.61 56.80 18.41
CA ILE A 183 14.12 57.94 17.62
C ILE A 183 13.08 59.07 17.57
N GLU A 184 11.81 58.75 17.34
CA GLU A 184 10.72 59.74 17.27
C GLU A 184 10.47 60.43 18.63
N THR A 185 10.78 59.77 19.74
CA THR A 185 10.63 60.31 21.10
C THR A 185 11.90 60.99 21.64
N LEU A 186 13.01 60.99 20.89
CA LEU A 186 14.22 61.71 21.28
C LEU A 186 13.93 63.22 21.28
N GLU A 187 14.02 63.84 22.46
CA GLU A 187 13.99 65.30 22.58
C GLU A 187 15.15 65.94 21.79
N PRO A 188 14.97 67.16 21.26
CA PRO A 188 16.04 67.88 20.58
C PRO A 188 17.26 68.02 21.49
N VAL A 189 18.45 67.85 20.90
CA VAL A 189 19.73 67.86 21.61
C VAL A 189 19.81 69.09 22.52
N PRO A 190 20.01 68.92 23.84
CA PRO A 190 20.10 70.05 24.75
C PRO A 190 21.25 70.98 24.35
N ASN A 191 20.99 72.27 24.19
CA ASN A 191 22.04 73.28 23.92
C ASN A 191 22.97 73.55 25.13
N ASP A 192 22.81 72.81 26.23
CA ASP A 192 23.62 72.91 27.44
C ASP A 192 24.76 71.87 27.43
N PRO A 193 26.05 72.29 27.45
CA PRO A 193 27.21 71.40 27.47
C PRO A 193 27.22 70.38 28.62
N ASN A 194 26.61 70.70 29.76
CA ASN A 194 26.55 69.79 30.91
C ASN A 194 25.51 68.68 30.70
N LYS A 195 24.39 68.97 30.02
CA LYS A 195 23.38 67.98 29.66
C LYS A 195 23.85 67.05 28.53
N LEU A 196 24.63 67.57 27.57
CA LEU A 196 25.31 66.78 26.54
C LEU A 196 26.28 65.75 27.14
N ARG A 197 27.05 66.12 28.17
CA ARG A 197 27.95 65.19 28.88
C ARG A 197 27.20 64.11 29.67
N GLN A 198 25.99 64.37 30.14
CA GLN A 198 25.17 63.35 30.79
C GLN A 198 24.58 62.36 29.78
N LEU A 199 24.03 62.85 28.66
CA LEU A 199 23.53 62.00 27.57
C LEU A 199 24.60 61.05 27.01
N GLY A 200 25.83 61.52 26.80
CA GLY A 200 26.95 60.69 26.33
C GLY A 200 27.38 59.57 27.29
N LYS A 201 27.02 59.64 28.57
CA LYS A 201 27.26 58.56 29.54
C LYS A 201 26.13 57.52 29.60
N THR A 202 24.91 57.90 29.20
CA THR A 202 23.72 57.04 29.30
C THR A 202 23.51 56.17 28.06
N VAL A 203 24.09 56.53 26.91
CA VAL A 203 23.91 55.81 25.63
C VAL A 203 24.93 54.66 25.43
N LEU A 204 25.91 54.49 26.32
CA LEU A 204 26.98 53.48 26.22
C LEU A 204 26.83 52.27 27.18
N VAL A 205 25.64 52.03 27.73
CA VAL A 205 25.26 50.82 28.49
C VAL A 205 24.05 50.18 27.83
#